data_AF-A0A170U9U6-F1
#
_entry.id   AF-A0A170U9U6-F1
#
_cell.length_a   1.000
_cell.length_b   1.000
_cell.length_c   1.000
_cell.angle_alpha   90.00
_cell.angle_beta   90.00
_cell.angle_gamma   90.00
#
_symmetry.space_group_name_H-M   'P 1'
#
loop_
_entity.id
_entity.type
_entity.pdbx_description
1 polymer ?
#
loop_
_entity_poly.entity_id
_entity_poly.type
_entity_poly.pdbx_seq_one_letter_code
_entity_poly.pdbx_strand_id
1 'polypeptide(L)'
;MVARERFHKIYQYFPVRGHSFLQCDRNFGTAKRKIRKMDRIYAPQQYIDLIKTSKKAGFSVTQISVKSVLTLRTGSRSSTKKT
;
A
#
# COMPACT_ATOMS: atom_id res chain seq x y z
N MET A 1 35.68 6.98 33.48
CA MET A 1 36.62 7.38 32.40
C MET A 1 36.02 6.99 31.07
N VAL A 2 35.69 7.96 30.21
CA VAL A 2 35.21 7.71 28.84
C VAL A 2 36.44 7.60 27.95
N ALA A 3 36.59 6.50 27.22
CA ALA A 3 37.68 6.29 26.27
C ALA A 3 37.63 7.36 25.18
N ARG A 4 38.55 8.33 25.26
CA ARG A 4 38.78 9.34 24.22
C ARG A 4 39.58 8.68 23.09
N GLU A 5 39.35 9.12 21.84
CA GLU A 5 40.12 8.75 20.62
C GLU A 5 39.81 7.40 19.94
N ARG A 6 38.76 6.66 20.34
CA ARG A 6 38.44 5.37 19.68
C ARG A 6 38.04 5.50 18.20
N PHE A 7 37.51 6.63 17.77
CA PHE A 7 37.12 6.88 16.38
C PHE A 7 37.49 8.30 15.94
N HIS A 8 38.17 8.43 14.80
CA HIS A 8 38.58 9.72 14.22
C HIS A 8 37.40 10.51 13.63
N LYS A 9 36.36 9.81 13.15
CA LYS A 9 35.15 10.42 12.60
C LYS A 9 33.98 9.46 12.73
N ILE A 10 32.86 9.93 13.26
CA ILE A 10 31.62 9.16 13.39
C ILE A 10 30.64 9.67 12.32
N TYR A 11 30.22 8.79 11.42
CA TYR A 11 29.21 9.10 10.42
C TYR A 11 27.84 8.66 10.94
N GLN A 12 27.00 9.62 11.29
CA GLN A 12 25.61 9.37 11.65
C GLN A 12 24.73 9.62 10.43
N TYR A 13 24.16 8.55 9.88
CA TYR A 13 23.17 8.65 8.82
C TYR A 13 21.78 8.60 9.43
N PHE A 14 20.98 9.64 9.22
CA PHE A 14 19.55 9.57 9.50
C PHE A 14 18.85 8.89 8.33
N PRO A 15 17.94 7.93 8.58
CA PRO A 15 17.18 7.33 7.50
C PRO A 15 16.36 8.43 6.79
N VAL A 16 16.56 8.56 5.48
CA VAL A 16 15.72 9.42 4.66
C VAL A 16 14.31 8.82 4.64
N ARG A 17 13.32 9.61 5.08
CA ARG A 17 11.92 9.20 5.06
C ARG A 17 11.48 9.08 3.59
N GLY A 18 11.47 7.87 3.03
CA GLY A 18 11.15 7.69 1.61
C GLY A 18 10.85 6.26 1.17
N HIS A 19 11.38 5.24 1.86
CA HIS A 19 11.22 3.85 1.40
C HIS A 19 9.90 3.16 1.78
N SER A 20 9.00 3.84 2.49
CA SER A 20 7.71 3.25 2.92
C SER A 20 6.49 4.01 2.40
N PHE A 21 6.66 4.91 1.43
CA PHE A 21 5.56 5.70 0.88
C PHE A 21 4.96 5.05 -0.38
N LEU A 22 4.67 3.76 -0.28
CA LEU A 22 4.00 3.05 -1.37
C LEU A 22 2.55 3.56 -1.45
N GLN A 23 2.16 4.09 -2.62
CA GLN A 23 0.79 4.58 -2.83
C GLN A 23 -0.27 3.51 -2.53
N CYS A 24 0.09 2.22 -2.67
CA CYS A 24 -0.74 1.09 -2.29
C CYS A 24 -1.16 1.16 -0.82
N ASP A 25 -0.22 1.41 0.10
CA ASP A 25 -0.50 1.46 1.55
C ASP A 25 -1.44 2.60 1.90
N ARG A 26 -1.31 3.72 1.19
CA ARG A 26 -2.23 4.87 1.33
C ARG A 26 -3.65 4.51 0.88
N ASN A 27 -3.81 3.76 -0.20
CA ASN A 27 -5.11 3.32 -0.70
C ASN A 27 -5.77 2.32 0.26
N PHE A 28 -5.00 1.40 0.85
CA PHE A 28 -5.49 0.51 1.90
C PHE A 28 -5.88 1.28 3.17
N GLY A 29 -5.13 2.33 3.52
CA GLY A 29 -5.47 3.22 4.63
C GLY A 29 -6.83 3.89 4.45
N THR A 30 -7.16 4.35 3.24
CA THR A 30 -8.46 4.97 2.95
C THR A 30 -9.62 3.98 3.03
N ALA A 31 -9.43 2.76 2.53
CA ALA A 31 -10.42 1.69 2.65
C ALA A 31 -10.66 1.31 4.13
N LYS A 32 -9.57 1.04 4.88
CA LYS A 32 -9.63 0.71 6.31
C LYS A 32 -10.32 1.80 7.13
N ARG A 33 -10.07 3.09 6.81
CA ARG A 33 -10.72 4.21 7.49
C ARG A 33 -12.24 4.22 7.28
N LYS A 34 -12.73 3.91 6.07
CA LYS A 34 -14.18 3.81 5.81
C LYS A 34 -14.80 2.60 6.50
N ILE A 35 -14.12 1.45 6.45
CA ILE A 35 -14.56 0.23 7.13
C ILE A 35 -14.72 0.47 8.63
N ARG A 36 -13.73 1.10 9.28
CA ARG A 36 -13.78 1.42 10.72
C ARG A 36 -14.86 2.44 11.11
N LYS A 37 -15.39 3.21 10.15
CA LYS A 37 -16.51 4.14 10.40
C LYS A 37 -17.87 3.44 10.37
N MET A 38 -17.97 2.26 9.77
CA MET A 38 -19.18 1.46 9.86
C MET A 38 -19.19 0.70 11.18
N ASP A 39 -20.24 0.92 11.99
CA ASP A 39 -20.43 0.25 13.27
C ASP A 39 -20.58 -1.27 13.10
N ARG A 40 -21.33 -1.69 12.07
CA ARG A 40 -21.65 -3.10 11.81
C ARG A 40 -21.57 -3.43 10.33
N ILE A 41 -20.95 -4.57 10.02
CA ILE A 41 -20.85 -5.12 8.68
C ILE A 41 -21.31 -6.58 8.77
N TYR A 42 -22.42 -6.90 8.12
CA TYR A 42 -23.12 -8.18 8.26
C TYR A 42 -22.89 -9.12 7.07
N ALA A 43 -22.49 -8.58 5.91
CA ALA A 43 -22.33 -9.36 4.69
C ALA A 43 -21.00 -9.06 3.97
N PRO A 44 -20.37 -10.07 3.32
CA PRO A 44 -19.17 -9.86 2.52
C PRO A 44 -19.34 -8.84 1.37
N GLN A 45 -20.53 -8.75 0.76
CA GLN A 45 -20.83 -7.72 -0.25
C GLN A 45 -20.60 -6.31 0.27
N GLN A 46 -20.95 -6.04 1.53
CA GLN A 46 -20.79 -4.70 2.12
C GLN A 46 -19.32 -4.29 2.19
N TYR A 47 -18.40 -5.23 2.44
CA TYR A 47 -16.97 -4.94 2.35
C TYR A 47 -16.54 -4.57 0.93
N ILE A 48 -17.04 -5.29 -0.07
CA ILE A 48 -16.73 -5.03 -1.48
C ILE A 48 -17.18 -3.62 -1.86
N ASP A 49 -18.39 -3.24 -1.45
CA ASP A 49 -18.96 -1.91 -1.74
C ASP A 49 -18.22 -0.80 -1.00
N LEU A 50 -17.84 -1.01 0.26
CA LEU A 50 -17.00 -0.07 1.01
C LEU A 50 -15.63 0.14 0.36
N ILE A 51 -15.00 -0.93 -0.12
CA ILE A 51 -13.70 -0.85 -0.78
C ILE A 51 -13.85 -0.11 -2.13
N LYS A 52 -14.86 -0.44 -2.94
CA LYS A 52 -15.14 0.24 -4.22
C LYS A 52 -15.41 1.73 -4.02
N THR A 53 -16.23 2.09 -3.04
CA THR A 53 -16.56 3.50 -2.72
C THR A 53 -15.39 4.25 -2.06
N SER A 54 -14.43 3.55 -1.44
CA SER A 54 -13.24 4.18 -0.83
C SER A 54 -12.21 4.70 -1.84
N LYS A 55 -12.44 4.42 -3.13
CA LYS A 55 -11.56 4.81 -4.23
C LYS A 55 -11.27 6.31 -4.24
N LYS A 56 -10.00 6.66 -4.38
CA LYS A 56 -9.52 7.99 -4.76
C LYS A 56 -9.16 7.98 -6.26
N ALA A 57 -9.09 9.16 -6.88
CA ALA A 57 -8.65 9.28 -8.27
C ALA A 57 -7.29 8.60 -8.48
N GLY A 58 -7.12 7.86 -9.59
CA GLY A 58 -5.84 7.26 -9.99
C GLY A 58 -5.68 5.75 -9.82
N PHE A 59 -6.67 4.99 -9.31
CA PHE A 59 -6.60 3.52 -9.30
C PHE A 59 -7.95 2.85 -9.59
N SER A 60 -7.94 1.61 -10.10
CA SER A 60 -9.13 0.79 -10.35
C SER A 60 -9.26 -0.33 -9.32
N VAL A 61 -10.49 -0.60 -8.89
CA VAL A 61 -10.81 -1.73 -8.02
C VAL A 61 -11.75 -2.63 -8.81
N THR A 62 -11.31 -3.84 -9.12
CA THR A 62 -12.11 -4.86 -9.80
C THR A 62 -12.30 -6.06 -8.88
N GLN A 63 -13.51 -6.61 -8.86
CA GLN A 63 -13.77 -7.85 -8.16
C GLN A 63 -13.31 -9.01 -9.05
N ILE A 64 -12.45 -9.86 -8.51
CA ILE A 64 -11.85 -10.98 -9.25
C ILE A 64 -12.64 -12.25 -8.91
N SER A 65 -13.00 -13.03 -9.94
CA SER A 65 -13.59 -14.36 -9.77
C SER A 65 -12.53 -15.42 -10.03
N VAL A 66 -12.73 -16.64 -9.53
CA VAL A 66 -11.72 -17.72 -9.63
C VAL A 66 -11.29 -17.99 -11.08
N LYS A 67 -12.22 -17.85 -12.04
CA LYS A 67 -11.95 -18.00 -13.47
C LYS A 67 -10.99 -16.93 -14.02
N SER A 68 -11.03 -15.70 -13.51
CA SER A 68 -10.20 -14.59 -14.00
C SER A 68 -8.81 -14.51 -13.36
N VAL A 69 -8.56 -15.24 -12.28
CA VAL A 69 -7.23 -15.32 -11.65
C VAL A 69 -6.19 -15.91 -12.62
N LEU A 70 -6.59 -16.90 -13.42
CA LEU A 70 -5.70 -17.59 -14.36
C LEU A 70 -5.19 -16.65 -15.47
N THR A 71 -6.01 -15.69 -15.91
CA THR A 71 -5.66 -14.71 -16.94
C THR A 71 -4.73 -13.60 -16.44
N LEU A 72 -4.73 -13.32 -15.13
CA LEU A 72 -3.88 -12.26 -14.54
C LEU A 72 -2.41 -12.69 -14.40
N ARG A 73 -2.16 -13.99 -14.20
CA ARG A 73 -0.80 -14.52 -14.02
C ARG A 73 0.03 -14.50 -15.30
N THR A 74 -0.62 -14.46 -16.47
CA THR A 74 0.03 -14.34 -17.77
C THR A 74 0.28 -12.89 -18.20
N GLY A 75 -0.29 -11.88 -17.53
CA GLY A 75 -0.28 -10.48 -17.95
C GLY A 75 0.70 -9.53 -17.25
N SER A 76 1.54 -10.00 -16.32
CA SER A 76 2.49 -9.12 -15.60
C SER A 76 3.75 -8.79 -16.42
N ARG A 77 3.58 -8.11 -17.56
CA ARG A 77 4.64 -7.37 -18.28
C ARG A 77 4.00 -6.19 -19.02
N SER A 78 3.78 -5.08 -18.32
CA SER A 78 3.68 -3.78 -19.00
C SER A 78 4.73 -2.84 -18.40
N SER A 79 5.73 -2.61 -19.24
CA SER A 79 6.85 -1.68 -19.04
C SER A 79 6.35 -0.31 -18.59
N THR A 80 6.75 0.13 -17.40
CA THR A 80 6.74 1.56 -17.08
C THR A 80 7.83 2.21 -17.92
N LYS A 81 7.46 2.91 -19.01
CA LYS A 81 8.38 3.86 -19.64
C LYS A 81 8.62 4.98 -18.63
N LYS A 82 9.85 5.08 -18.12
CA LYS A 82 10.31 6.26 -17.40
C LYS A 82 10.56 7.34 -18.45
N THR A 83 9.78 8.42 -18.38
CA THR A 83 10.11 9.70 -19.00
C THR A 83 11.18 10.38 -18.15
#